data_AF-A0A1F5YQN1-F1
#
_entry.id   AF-A0A1F5YQN1-F1
#
_cell.length_a   1.000
_cell.length_b   1.000
_cell.length_c   1.000
_cell.angle_alpha   90.00
_cell.angle_beta   90.00
_cell.angle_gamma   90.00
#
_symmetry.space_group_name_H-M   'P 1'
#
loop_
_entity.id
_entity.type
_entity.pdbx_description
1 polymer ?
#
loop_
_entity_poly.entity_id
_entity_poly.type
_entity_poly.pdbx_seq_one_letter_code
_entity_poly.pdbx_strand_id
1 'polypeptide(L)'
;MSNIKNIRKVLTGKSDIVIKNLKRSMKKAAENKVYETAARIRDRINELIKFHDRKGFFIDQYLENPQIAVNTWKIEQKKLVKELKKHLYIPSEINTVECYDISNLGGKQATGSMITFINGKADKSRYRHFRIKTIASPNDFDMLKEIFVRRLKHREWPLPDLFVVDGGKQQLAVLLSVLHFYKMEIPAVSLAKRFEEIFVQSNGAYIKIKLSSDSPALNLMKRMRDEAHRFALIYHRKLRLKNLLNLLHN
;
A
#
# COMPACT_ATOMS: atom_id res chain seq x y z
N MET A 1 -8.33 19.20 28.45
CA MET A 1 -7.04 19.21 27.69
C MET A 1 -6.61 17.85 27.08
N SER A 2 -6.93 16.69 27.68
CA SER A 2 -6.47 15.36 27.18
C SER A 2 -7.06 14.94 25.81
N ASN A 3 -8.35 15.22 25.56
CA ASN A 3 -9.01 14.84 24.30
C ASN A 3 -8.43 15.54 23.06
N ILE A 4 -8.10 16.83 23.14
CA ILE A 4 -7.52 17.58 22.01
C ILE A 4 -6.13 17.01 21.62
N LYS A 5 -5.31 16.62 22.61
CA LYS A 5 -4.02 15.96 22.35
C LYS A 5 -4.19 14.59 21.70
N ASN A 6 -5.19 13.81 22.10
CA ASN A 6 -5.46 12.50 21.51
C ASN A 6 -6.05 12.62 20.09
N ILE A 7 -6.94 13.57 19.84
CA ILE A 7 -7.47 13.88 18.50
C ILE A 7 -6.34 14.32 17.57
N ARG A 8 -5.43 15.20 18.02
CA ARG A 8 -4.24 15.59 17.25
C ARG A 8 -3.32 14.39 16.96
N LYS A 9 -3.15 13.46 17.89
CA LYS A 9 -2.37 12.22 17.68
C LYS A 9 -3.02 11.29 16.65
N VAL A 10 -4.34 11.14 16.68
CA VAL A 10 -5.10 10.35 15.68
C VAL A 10 -4.97 10.99 14.29
N LEU A 11 -5.14 12.31 14.19
CA LEU A 11 -5.05 13.04 12.91
C LEU A 11 -3.63 13.11 12.33
N THR A 12 -2.59 12.99 13.17
CA THR A 12 -1.17 12.97 12.76
C THR A 12 -0.60 11.56 12.55
N GLY A 13 -1.43 10.52 12.57
CA GLY A 13 -1.02 9.14 12.28
C GLY A 13 -0.32 8.42 13.44
N LYS A 14 -0.44 8.92 14.67
CA LYS A 14 0.05 8.27 15.91
C LYS A 14 -1.08 7.58 16.66
N SER A 15 -2.00 6.95 15.93
CA SER A 15 -3.18 6.24 16.46
C SER A 15 -2.81 5.05 17.35
N ASP A 16 -1.69 4.37 17.07
CA ASP A 16 -1.25 3.19 17.81
C ASP A 16 -1.00 3.49 19.29
N ILE A 17 -0.46 4.68 19.58
CA ILE A 17 -0.22 5.16 20.95
C ILE A 17 -1.54 5.40 21.68
N VAL A 18 -2.55 5.92 20.96
CA VAL A 18 -3.88 6.18 21.52
C VAL A 18 -4.60 4.86 21.79
N ILE A 19 -4.55 3.91 20.85
CA ILE A 19 -5.13 2.57 21.01
C ILE A 19 -4.47 1.82 22.17
N LYS A 20 -3.13 1.84 22.27
CA LYS A 20 -2.39 1.20 23.38
C LYS A 20 -2.82 1.74 24.75
N ASN A 21 -3.03 3.05 24.86
CA ASN A 21 -3.48 3.66 26.10
C ASN A 21 -4.95 3.30 26.41
N LEU A 22 -5.83 3.27 25.41
CA LEU A 22 -7.21 2.85 25.58
C LEU A 22 -7.32 1.37 26.00
N LYS A 23 -6.51 0.46 25.41
CA LYS A 23 -6.45 -0.96 25.82
C LYS A 23 -6.06 -1.11 27.29
N ARG A 24 -5.10 -0.32 27.78
CA ARG A 24 -4.71 -0.29 29.21
C ARG A 24 -5.85 0.19 30.11
N SER A 25 -6.53 1.27 29.73
CA SER A 25 -7.67 1.80 30.49
C SER A 25 -8.86 0.84 30.50
N MET A 26 -9.12 0.16 29.38
CA MET A 26 -10.15 -0.87 29.28
C MET A 26 -9.87 -2.05 30.21
N LYS A 27 -8.63 -2.56 30.21
CA LYS A 27 -8.21 -3.66 31.10
C LYS A 27 -8.38 -3.29 32.56
N LYS A 28 -7.95 -2.09 32.94
CA LYS A 28 -8.13 -1.57 34.31
C LYS A 28 -9.61 -1.43 34.70
N ALA A 29 -10.49 -1.04 33.77
CA ALA A 29 -11.93 -0.96 34.04
C ALA A 29 -12.56 -2.35 34.22
N ALA A 30 -12.13 -3.35 33.43
CA ALA A 30 -12.58 -4.73 33.55
C ALA A 30 -12.11 -5.39 34.86
N GLU A 31 -10.86 -5.17 35.26
CA GLU A 31 -10.30 -5.64 36.54
C GLU A 31 -11.07 -5.08 37.75
N ASN A 32 -11.52 -3.82 37.66
CA ASN A 32 -12.34 -3.19 38.69
C ASN A 32 -13.85 -3.50 38.56
N LYS A 33 -14.23 -4.49 37.73
CA LYS A 33 -15.63 -4.90 37.50
C LYS A 33 -16.56 -3.79 36.99
N VAL A 34 -16.00 -2.72 36.40
CA VAL A 34 -16.76 -1.63 35.77
C VAL A 34 -16.99 -1.98 34.30
N TYR A 35 -17.81 -3.01 34.06
CA TYR A 35 -17.97 -3.63 32.75
C TYR A 35 -18.55 -2.68 31.69
N GLU A 36 -19.46 -1.78 32.07
CA GLU A 36 -20.06 -0.81 31.14
C GLU A 36 -19.02 0.19 30.61
N THR A 37 -18.12 0.65 31.48
CA THR A 37 -17.01 1.53 31.08
C THR A 37 -16.01 0.78 30.20
N ALA A 38 -15.69 -0.48 30.54
CA ALA A 38 -14.85 -1.31 29.69
C ALA A 38 -15.47 -1.53 28.30
N ALA A 39 -16.78 -1.77 28.22
CA ALA A 39 -17.50 -1.92 26.96
C ALA A 39 -17.47 -0.65 26.11
N ARG A 40 -17.74 0.54 26.69
CA ARG A 40 -17.64 1.81 25.96
C ARG A 40 -16.23 2.09 25.45
N ILE A 41 -15.19 1.72 26.21
CA ILE A 41 -13.80 1.89 25.77
C ILE A 41 -13.47 0.90 24.65
N ARG A 42 -13.91 -0.36 24.74
CA ARG A 42 -13.78 -1.36 23.68
C ARG A 42 -14.43 -0.88 22.39
N ASP A 43 -15.65 -0.36 22.46
CA ASP A 43 -16.39 0.09 21.28
C ASP A 43 -15.70 1.31 20.64
N ARG A 44 -15.15 2.23 21.44
CA ARG A 44 -14.28 3.31 20.95
C ARG A 44 -12.98 2.83 20.32
N ILE A 45 -12.35 1.79 20.88
CA ILE A 45 -11.17 1.15 20.28
C ILE A 45 -11.57 0.58 18.92
N ASN A 46 -12.71 -0.12 18.84
CA ASN A 46 -13.21 -0.70 17.61
C ASN A 46 -13.57 0.37 16.58
N GLU A 47 -14.12 1.52 16.98
CA GLU A 47 -14.36 2.66 16.08
C GLU A 47 -13.06 3.30 15.60
N LEU A 48 -12.06 3.45 16.47
CA LEU A 48 -10.74 3.96 16.09
C LEU A 48 -9.98 3.00 15.18
N ILE A 49 -10.09 1.69 15.44
CA ILE A 49 -9.62 0.64 14.55
C ILE A 49 -10.38 0.76 13.24
N LYS A 50 -11.72 0.72 13.19
CA LYS A 50 -12.50 0.89 11.95
C LYS A 50 -12.18 2.18 11.17
N PHE A 51 -11.90 3.29 11.86
CA PHE A 51 -11.46 4.54 11.24
C PHE A 51 -10.05 4.41 10.63
N HIS A 52 -9.18 3.61 11.25
CA HIS A 52 -7.89 3.17 10.69
C HIS A 52 -8.06 2.11 9.59
N ASP A 53 -9.07 1.25 9.72
CA ASP A 53 -9.26 -0.03 9.03
C ASP A 53 -10.18 0.09 7.81
N ARG A 54 -10.67 1.31 7.51
CA ARG A 54 -10.95 1.66 6.11
C ARG A 54 -9.69 1.64 5.23
N LYS A 55 -8.48 1.42 5.78
CA LYS A 55 -7.19 1.30 5.07
C LYS A 55 -6.12 0.38 5.73
N GLY A 56 -6.44 -0.68 6.49
CA GLY A 56 -5.35 -1.45 7.11
C GLY A 56 -5.69 -2.69 7.92
N PHE A 57 -6.21 -3.72 7.26
CA PHE A 57 -6.59 -5.02 7.85
C PHE A 57 -5.40 -5.85 8.38
N PHE A 58 -4.18 -5.30 8.43
CA PHE A 58 -2.94 -6.09 8.49
C PHE A 58 -2.10 -5.95 9.77
N ILE A 59 -2.29 -4.89 10.56
CA ILE A 59 -1.42 -4.67 11.72
C ILE A 59 -1.85 -5.53 12.92
N ASP A 60 -3.15 -5.74 13.14
CA ASP A 60 -3.64 -6.43 14.33
C ASP A 60 -3.43 -7.96 14.29
N GLN A 61 -3.61 -8.62 13.14
CA GLN A 61 -3.47 -10.08 13.04
C GLN A 61 -2.03 -10.58 13.21
N TYR A 62 -1.03 -9.78 12.81
CA TYR A 62 0.38 -10.13 12.92
C TYR A 62 0.92 -9.99 14.36
N LEU A 63 0.41 -9.00 15.11
CA LEU A 63 0.77 -8.81 16.51
C LEU A 63 0.15 -9.88 17.41
N GLU A 64 -0.99 -10.43 17.01
CA GLU A 64 -1.68 -11.49 17.74
C GLU A 64 -1.13 -12.90 17.41
N ASN A 65 -0.71 -13.17 16.16
CA ASN A 65 -0.10 -14.46 15.83
C ASN A 65 0.82 -14.42 14.57
N PRO A 66 2.14 -14.25 14.73
CA PRO A 66 3.09 -14.13 13.62
C PRO A 66 3.14 -15.36 12.70
N GLN A 67 2.89 -16.56 13.22
CA GLN A 67 2.95 -17.81 12.45
C GLN A 67 1.76 -17.95 11.50
N ILE A 68 0.57 -17.54 11.94
CA ILE A 68 -0.64 -17.53 11.12
C ILE A 68 -0.44 -16.61 9.91
N ALA A 69 0.05 -15.39 10.13
CA ALA A 69 0.28 -14.43 9.04
C ALA A 69 1.29 -14.93 7.99
N VAL A 70 2.37 -15.62 8.42
CA VAL A 70 3.35 -16.24 7.51
C VAL A 70 2.71 -17.36 6.68
N ASN A 71 1.90 -18.22 7.32
CA ASN A 71 1.21 -19.31 6.63
C ASN A 71 0.15 -18.78 5.64
N THR A 72 -0.59 -17.74 6.02
CA THR A 72 -1.56 -17.07 5.16
C THR A 72 -0.89 -16.49 3.91
N TRP A 73 0.23 -15.79 4.05
CA TRP A 73 0.98 -15.28 2.90
C TRP A 73 1.39 -16.40 1.95
N LYS A 74 2.00 -17.48 2.45
CA LYS A 74 2.46 -18.57 1.57
C LYS A 74 1.31 -19.17 0.76
N ILE A 75 0.14 -19.35 1.38
CA ILE A 75 -1.05 -19.85 0.69
C ILE A 75 -1.51 -18.88 -0.39
N GLU A 76 -1.64 -17.60 -0.05
CA GLU A 76 -2.13 -16.57 -0.96
C GLU A 76 -1.16 -16.30 -2.10
N GLN A 77 0.14 -16.26 -1.81
CA GLN A 77 1.22 -16.13 -2.78
C GLN A 77 1.18 -17.31 -3.74
N LYS A 78 1.06 -18.55 -3.24
CA LYS A 78 0.94 -19.75 -4.09
C LYS A 78 -0.28 -19.67 -5.01
N LYS A 79 -1.41 -19.16 -4.53
CA LYS A 79 -2.60 -18.95 -5.35
C LYS A 79 -2.38 -17.85 -6.40
N LEU A 80 -1.78 -16.72 -6.01
CA LEU A 80 -1.49 -15.61 -6.92
C LEU A 80 -0.53 -16.04 -8.03
N VAL A 81 0.60 -16.68 -7.68
CA VAL A 81 1.57 -17.21 -8.64
C VAL A 81 0.90 -18.22 -9.57
N LYS A 82 0.03 -19.11 -9.06
CA LYS A 82 -0.72 -20.06 -9.90
C LYS A 82 -1.59 -19.36 -10.93
N GLU A 83 -2.28 -18.27 -10.56
CA GLU A 83 -3.11 -17.51 -11.48
C GLU A 83 -2.27 -16.72 -12.50
N LEU A 84 -1.19 -16.08 -12.05
CA LEU A 84 -0.30 -15.30 -12.92
C LEU A 84 0.49 -16.19 -13.91
N LYS A 85 0.93 -17.38 -13.49
CA LYS A 85 1.66 -18.34 -14.35
C LYS A 85 0.88 -18.79 -15.59
N LYS A 86 -0.44 -18.64 -15.60
CA LYS A 86 -1.26 -18.91 -16.80
C LYS A 86 -0.99 -17.95 -17.95
N HIS A 87 -0.40 -16.79 -17.66
CA HIS A 87 -0.26 -15.67 -18.60
C HIS A 87 1.12 -15.00 -18.57
N LEU A 88 1.95 -15.27 -17.55
CA LEU A 88 3.25 -14.64 -17.37
C LEU A 88 4.31 -15.69 -17.05
N TYR A 89 5.52 -15.46 -17.55
CA TYR A 89 6.70 -16.07 -16.97
C TYR A 89 6.97 -15.39 -15.62
N ILE A 90 6.73 -16.12 -14.53
CA ILE A 90 6.89 -15.63 -13.17
C ILE A 90 7.58 -16.72 -12.34
N PRO A 91 8.50 -16.37 -11.43
CA PRO A 91 9.13 -17.33 -10.53
C PRO A 91 8.11 -18.15 -9.74
N SER A 92 8.51 -19.35 -9.32
CA SER A 92 7.67 -20.20 -8.46
C SER A 92 7.43 -19.58 -7.08
N GLU A 93 8.32 -18.71 -6.63
CA GLU A 93 8.21 -17.96 -5.38
C GLU A 93 8.48 -16.48 -5.66
N ILE A 94 7.63 -15.59 -5.16
CA ILE A 94 7.76 -14.13 -5.29
C ILE A 94 8.09 -13.53 -3.92
N ASN A 95 9.36 -13.61 -3.53
CA ASN A 95 9.82 -13.21 -2.20
C ASN A 95 9.78 -11.70 -2.03
N THR A 96 10.14 -10.95 -3.07
CA THR A 96 10.11 -9.48 -3.07
C THR A 96 9.09 -8.96 -4.07
N VAL A 97 8.13 -8.17 -3.60
CA VAL A 97 7.13 -7.50 -4.43
C VAL A 97 7.21 -6.01 -4.21
N GLU A 98 7.32 -5.22 -5.28
CA GLU A 98 7.20 -3.76 -5.19
C GLU A 98 5.86 -3.30 -5.71
N CYS A 99 5.19 -2.43 -4.94
CA CYS A 99 3.89 -1.89 -5.31
C CYS A 99 3.92 -0.37 -5.39
N TYR A 100 3.30 0.16 -6.45
CA TYR A 100 3.35 1.58 -6.78
C TYR A 100 1.94 2.19 -6.76
N ASP A 101 1.72 3.20 -5.91
CA ASP A 101 0.56 4.11 -5.99
C ASP A 101 1.04 5.40 -6.66
N ILE A 102 0.33 5.82 -7.71
CA ILE A 102 0.54 7.11 -8.35
C ILE A 102 -0.68 7.96 -8.12
N SER A 103 -0.44 9.11 -7.51
CA SER A 103 -1.51 10.02 -7.11
C SER A 103 -1.22 11.41 -7.66
N ASN A 104 -2.16 11.89 -8.47
CA ASN A 104 -2.15 13.23 -9.02
C ASN A 104 -2.98 14.12 -8.09
N LEU A 105 -2.32 14.90 -7.23
CA LEU A 105 -2.99 15.99 -6.53
C LEU A 105 -3.13 17.14 -7.51
N GLY A 106 -4.38 17.45 -7.89
CA GLY A 106 -4.78 18.55 -8.78
C GLY A 106 -3.72 19.63 -8.97
N GLY A 107 -3.05 19.57 -10.13
CA GLY A 107 -2.39 20.69 -10.79
C GLY A 107 -0.98 21.09 -10.37
N LYS A 108 -0.45 20.74 -9.18
CA LYS A 108 0.87 21.32 -8.76
C LYS A 108 1.90 20.39 -8.11
N GLN A 109 1.54 19.21 -7.61
CA GLN A 109 2.51 18.31 -6.95
C GLN A 109 2.16 16.84 -7.15
N ALA A 110 2.43 16.30 -8.33
CA ALA A 110 2.31 14.88 -8.59
C ALA A 110 3.36 14.07 -7.80
N THR A 111 2.96 12.93 -7.26
CA THR A 111 3.85 12.07 -6.48
C THR A 111 3.60 10.59 -6.75
N GLY A 112 4.67 9.81 -6.79
CA GLY A 112 4.61 8.35 -6.72
C GLY A 112 4.99 7.85 -5.33
N SER A 113 4.39 6.74 -4.93
CA SER A 113 4.73 6.03 -3.69
C SER A 113 5.05 4.60 -4.03
N MET A 114 6.22 4.14 -3.60
CA MET A 114 6.67 2.76 -3.72
C MET A 114 6.73 2.15 -2.33
N ILE A 115 6.08 1.00 -2.20
CA ILE A 115 6.19 0.13 -1.03
C ILE A 115 6.81 -1.19 -1.46
N THR A 116 7.44 -1.89 -0.52
CA THR A 116 8.06 -3.20 -0.77
C THR A 116 7.53 -4.20 0.22
N PHE A 117 7.13 -5.37 -0.27
CA PHE A 117 6.85 -6.55 0.53
C PHE A 117 8.01 -7.54 0.38
N ILE A 118 8.47 -8.10 1.50
CA ILE A 118 9.46 -9.17 1.56
C ILE A 118 8.86 -10.33 2.36
N ASN A 119 8.77 -11.51 1.76
CA ASN A 119 8.20 -12.71 2.39
C ASN A 119 6.85 -12.44 3.04
N GLY A 120 6.04 -11.61 2.38
CA GLY A 120 4.71 -11.22 2.82
C GLY A 120 4.60 -10.13 3.85
N LYS A 121 5.72 -9.48 4.20
CA LYS A 121 5.75 -8.41 5.17
C LYS A 121 6.15 -7.11 4.50
N ALA A 122 5.41 -6.06 4.81
CA ALA A 122 5.77 -4.70 4.47
C ALA A 122 7.15 -4.34 5.03
N ASP A 123 8.15 -4.16 4.16
CA ASP A 123 9.46 -3.65 4.53
C ASP A 123 9.50 -2.13 4.39
N LYS A 124 9.11 -1.45 5.48
CA LYS A 124 9.05 0.02 5.55
C LYS A 124 10.41 0.70 5.30
N SER A 125 11.53 0.01 5.49
CA SER A 125 12.87 0.58 5.24
C SER A 125 13.12 0.80 3.75
N ARG A 126 12.44 0.04 2.89
CA ARG A 126 12.53 0.13 1.43
C ARG A 126 11.46 1.02 0.80
N TYR A 127 10.60 1.64 1.61
CA TYR A 127 9.57 2.51 1.09
C TYR A 127 10.17 3.81 0.54
N ARG A 128 9.62 4.31 -0.57
CA ARG A 128 10.11 5.54 -1.23
C ARG A 128 8.97 6.40 -1.72
N HIS A 129 9.13 7.71 -1.55
CA HIS A 129 8.30 8.72 -2.23
C HIS A 129 9.08 9.32 -3.38
N PHE A 130 8.43 9.41 -4.54
CA PHE A 130 8.94 10.06 -5.73
C PHE A 130 8.17 11.35 -5.92
N ARG A 131 8.81 12.49 -5.64
CA ARG A 131 8.29 13.79 -6.09
C ARG A 131 8.60 13.93 -7.58
N ILE A 132 7.56 14.12 -8.40
CA ILE A 132 7.69 14.34 -9.84
C ILE A 132 8.31 15.72 -10.07
N LYS A 133 9.29 15.79 -10.98
CA LYS A 133 9.99 17.04 -11.32
C LYS A 133 9.55 17.59 -12.67
N THR A 134 9.10 16.72 -13.57
CA THR A 134 8.75 17.08 -14.95
C THR A 134 7.30 17.60 -14.98
N ILE A 135 7.11 18.92 -15.05
CA ILE A 135 5.80 19.60 -14.94
C ILE A 135 5.42 20.37 -16.23
N ALA A 136 6.21 20.29 -17.31
CA ALA A 136 5.95 21.09 -18.53
C ALA A 136 4.58 20.80 -19.17
N SER A 137 4.02 19.59 -18.97
CA SER A 137 2.64 19.22 -19.25
C SER A 137 2.24 18.07 -18.31
N PRO A 138 1.10 18.12 -17.59
CA PRO A 138 0.65 17.04 -16.71
C PRO A 138 0.12 15.87 -17.55
N ASN A 139 1.01 15.16 -18.23
CA ASN A 139 0.70 13.87 -18.83
C ASN A 139 0.99 12.77 -17.81
N ASP A 140 -0.06 12.07 -17.35
CA ASP A 140 0.05 10.96 -16.40
C ASP A 140 1.08 9.90 -16.83
N PHE A 141 1.24 9.69 -18.14
CA PHE A 141 2.21 8.76 -18.71
C PHE A 141 3.67 9.18 -18.44
N ASP A 142 4.00 10.45 -18.63
CA ASP A 142 5.38 10.95 -18.45
C ASP A 142 5.78 10.94 -16.97
N MET A 143 4.83 11.21 -16.08
CA MET A 143 5.05 11.16 -14.63
C MET A 143 5.31 9.72 -14.14
N LEU A 144 4.53 8.76 -14.65
CA LEU A 144 4.74 7.34 -14.39
C LEU A 144 6.12 6.88 -14.90
N LYS A 145 6.45 7.28 -16.13
CA LYS A 145 7.73 6.96 -16.75
C LYS A 145 8.90 7.52 -15.93
N GLU A 146 8.80 8.76 -15.44
CA GLU A 146 9.82 9.37 -14.58
C GLU A 146 10.08 8.51 -13.32
N ILE A 147 9.02 8.05 -12.64
CA ILE A 147 9.14 7.23 -11.43
C ILE A 147 9.89 5.93 -11.73
N PHE A 148 9.44 5.18 -12.73
CA PHE A 148 10.04 3.88 -13.05
C PHE A 148 11.47 4.01 -13.56
N VAL A 149 11.75 5.00 -14.42
CA VAL A 149 13.12 5.29 -14.88
C VAL A 149 14.03 5.62 -13.69
N ARG A 150 13.57 6.44 -12.75
CA ARG A 150 14.36 6.77 -11.55
C ARG A 150 14.57 5.56 -10.66
N ARG A 151 13.54 4.73 -10.46
CA ARG A 151 13.65 3.47 -9.72
C ARG A 151 14.72 2.56 -10.31
N LEU A 152 14.74 2.37 -11.62
CA LEU A 152 15.67 1.45 -12.30
C LEU A 152 17.09 2.01 -12.39
N LYS A 153 17.27 3.34 -12.28
CA LYS A 153 18.60 3.96 -12.16
C LYS A 153 19.25 3.71 -10.81
N HIS A 154 18.48 3.45 -9.75
CA HIS A 154 19.00 3.03 -8.45
C HIS A 154 19.40 1.55 -8.47
N ARG A 155 20.57 1.26 -9.03
CA ARG A 155 21.12 -0.11 -9.15
C ARG A 155 21.44 -0.74 -7.79
N GLU A 156 21.64 0.08 -6.77
CA GLU A 156 21.86 -0.36 -5.40
C GLU A 156 20.59 -0.88 -4.71
N TRP A 157 19.41 -0.65 -5.30
CA TRP A 157 18.15 -1.20 -4.80
C TRP A 157 17.86 -2.53 -5.51
N PRO A 158 17.84 -3.66 -4.77
CA PRO A 158 17.55 -4.98 -5.34
C PRO A 158 16.28 -4.96 -6.17
N LEU A 159 16.29 -5.66 -7.31
CA LEU A 159 15.11 -5.77 -8.16
C LEU A 159 14.07 -6.68 -7.49
N PRO A 160 12.77 -6.39 -7.63
CA PRO A 160 11.73 -7.26 -7.11
C PRO A 160 11.53 -8.49 -8.00
N ASP A 161 10.91 -9.52 -7.44
CA ASP A 161 10.44 -10.68 -8.20
C ASP A 161 9.14 -10.38 -8.95
N LEU A 162 8.41 -9.34 -8.54
CA LEU A 162 7.16 -8.89 -9.15
C LEU A 162 6.96 -7.38 -8.94
N PHE A 163 6.67 -6.66 -10.02
CA PHE A 163 6.15 -5.30 -9.95
C PHE A 163 4.61 -5.30 -9.94
N VAL A 164 4.03 -4.46 -9.09
CA VAL A 164 2.59 -4.23 -9.01
C VAL A 164 2.32 -2.74 -9.11
N VAL A 165 1.41 -2.31 -9.98
CA VAL A 165 0.99 -0.90 -10.07
C VAL A 165 -0.48 -0.77 -9.70
N ASP A 166 -0.82 0.17 -8.82
CA ASP A 166 -2.19 0.57 -8.55
C ASP A 166 -2.72 1.36 -9.75
N GLY A 167 -3.60 0.73 -10.53
CA GLY A 167 -4.03 1.26 -11.81
C GLY A 167 -4.52 0.21 -12.78
N GLY A 168 -5.01 0.68 -13.92
CA GLY A 168 -5.47 -0.16 -15.01
C GLY A 168 -4.36 -0.47 -16.03
N LYS A 169 -4.81 -0.90 -17.21
CA LYS A 169 -3.98 -1.24 -18.37
C LYS A 169 -2.97 -0.14 -18.74
N GLN A 170 -3.36 1.13 -18.66
CA GLN A 170 -2.51 2.25 -19.05
C GLN A 170 -1.27 2.37 -18.16
N GLN A 171 -1.45 2.23 -16.85
CA GLN A 171 -0.35 2.27 -15.88
C GLN A 171 0.61 1.08 -16.07
N LEU A 172 0.05 -0.11 -16.28
CA LEU A 172 0.84 -1.30 -16.61
C LEU A 172 1.67 -1.11 -17.89
N ALA A 173 1.06 -0.53 -18.93
CA ALA A 173 1.72 -0.29 -20.21
C ALA A 173 2.97 0.59 -20.06
N VAL A 174 2.91 1.63 -19.21
CA VAL A 174 4.07 2.50 -18.96
C VAL A 174 5.20 1.71 -18.30
N LEU A 175 4.90 0.96 -17.24
CA LEU A 175 5.89 0.14 -16.57
C LEU A 175 6.56 -0.86 -17.54
N LEU A 176 5.76 -1.59 -18.32
CA LEU A 176 6.25 -2.55 -19.31
C LEU A 176 7.12 -1.87 -20.37
N SER A 177 6.76 -0.67 -20.83
CA SER A 177 7.57 0.09 -21.79
C SER A 177 8.94 0.47 -21.22
N VAL A 178 9.00 0.79 -19.92
CA VAL A 178 10.25 1.12 -19.23
C VAL A 178 11.09 -0.13 -19.01
N LEU A 179 10.50 -1.24 -18.57
CA LEU A 179 11.20 -2.52 -18.42
C LEU A 179 11.79 -2.98 -19.76
N HIS A 180 11.02 -2.88 -20.84
CA HIS A 180 11.47 -3.22 -22.19
C HIS A 180 12.66 -2.34 -22.63
N PHE A 181 12.59 -1.02 -22.42
CA PHE A 181 13.67 -0.09 -22.73
C PHE A 181 14.98 -0.46 -22.00
N TYR A 182 14.89 -0.88 -20.73
CA TYR A 182 16.03 -1.33 -19.93
C TYR A 182 16.37 -2.81 -20.15
N LYS A 183 15.69 -3.52 -21.07
CA LYS A 183 15.87 -4.96 -21.35
C LYS A 183 15.74 -5.83 -20.10
N MET A 184 14.78 -5.51 -19.23
CA MET A 184 14.49 -6.25 -18.02
C MET A 184 13.25 -7.13 -18.20
N GLU A 185 13.34 -8.39 -17.81
CA GLU A 185 12.28 -9.40 -17.96
C GLU A 185 11.54 -9.69 -16.64
N ILE A 186 11.47 -8.70 -15.75
CA ILE A 186 10.78 -8.85 -14.45
C ILE A 186 9.27 -8.79 -14.69
N PRO A 187 8.48 -9.74 -14.16
CA PRO A 187 7.04 -9.74 -14.36
C PRO A 187 6.40 -8.52 -13.70
N ALA A 188 5.38 -7.98 -14.36
CA ALA A 188 4.65 -6.81 -13.93
C ALA A 188 3.15 -7.00 -14.11
N VAL A 189 2.38 -6.52 -13.13
CA VAL A 189 0.92 -6.58 -13.13
C VAL A 189 0.34 -5.26 -12.63
N SER A 190 -0.94 -5.01 -12.89
CA SER A 190 -1.67 -3.92 -12.25
C SER A 190 -2.97 -4.40 -11.62
N LEU A 191 -3.46 -3.66 -10.61
CA LEU A 191 -4.75 -3.91 -9.97
C LEU A 191 -5.65 -2.68 -10.13
N ALA A 192 -6.74 -2.83 -10.88
CA ALA A 192 -7.70 -1.75 -11.10
C ALA A 192 -8.73 -1.67 -9.96
N LYS A 193 -8.80 -0.51 -9.30
CA LYS A 193 -9.61 -0.30 -8.09
C LYS A 193 -11.12 -0.51 -8.23
N ARG A 194 -11.73 -0.19 -9.38
CA ARG A 194 -13.20 -0.19 -9.53
C ARG A 194 -13.79 -1.60 -9.50
N PHE A 195 -13.08 -2.56 -10.08
CA PHE A 195 -13.58 -3.93 -10.27
C PHE A 195 -12.64 -5.00 -9.72
N GLU A 196 -11.57 -4.59 -9.03
CA GLU A 196 -10.57 -5.50 -8.48
C GLU A 196 -9.99 -6.44 -9.55
N GLU A 197 -9.83 -5.91 -10.76
CA GLU A 197 -9.37 -6.64 -11.94
C GLU A 197 -7.84 -6.55 -12.04
N ILE A 198 -7.19 -7.71 -12.24
CA ILE A 198 -5.75 -7.78 -12.46
C ILE A 198 -5.50 -7.71 -13.96
N PHE A 199 -4.58 -6.85 -14.39
CA PHE A 199 -4.11 -6.80 -15.76
C PHE A 199 -2.70 -7.35 -15.87
N VAL A 200 -2.45 -8.10 -16.96
CA VAL A 200 -1.15 -8.67 -17.34
C VAL A 200 -0.95 -8.50 -18.86
N GLN A 201 0.29 -8.61 -19.34
CA GLN A 201 0.57 -8.70 -20.77
C GLN A 201 1.18 -10.07 -21.11
N SER A 202 0.56 -10.79 -22.03
CA SER A 202 1.02 -12.10 -22.52
C SER A 202 1.04 -12.07 -24.05
N ASN A 203 2.15 -12.46 -24.66
CA ASN A 203 2.31 -12.50 -26.12
C ASN A 203 1.87 -11.19 -26.82
N GLY A 204 2.24 -10.03 -26.24
CA GLY A 204 1.88 -8.71 -26.73
C GLY A 204 0.45 -8.25 -26.43
N ALA A 205 -0.47 -9.15 -26.06
CA ALA A 205 -1.85 -8.82 -25.73
C ALA A 205 -2.05 -8.58 -24.22
N TYR A 206 -2.92 -7.63 -23.89
CA TYR A 206 -3.31 -7.38 -22.50
C TYR A 206 -4.46 -8.32 -22.11
N ILE A 207 -4.24 -9.09 -21.04
CA ILE A 207 -5.21 -10.03 -20.50
C ILE A 207 -5.74 -9.47 -19.18
N LYS A 208 -7.05 -9.63 -18.99
CA LYS A 208 -7.75 -9.24 -17.78
C LYS A 208 -8.12 -10.48 -16.98
N ILE A 209 -7.60 -10.58 -15.77
CA ILE A 209 -7.85 -11.69 -14.85
C ILE A 209 -8.87 -11.22 -13.81
N LYS A 210 -10.02 -11.88 -13.78
CA LYS A 210 -11.05 -11.69 -12.75
C LYS A 210 -10.94 -12.83 -11.75
N LEU A 211 -10.75 -12.48 -10.49
CA LEU A 211 -10.75 -13.43 -9.38
C LEU A 211 -12.04 -13.27 -8.58
N SER A 212 -12.47 -14.36 -7.93
CA SER A 212 -13.57 -14.29 -6.98
C SER A 212 -13.24 -13.36 -5.81
N SER A 213 -14.26 -12.73 -5.22
CA SER A 213 -14.08 -11.76 -4.14
C SER A 213 -13.50 -12.36 -2.86
N ASP A 214 -13.67 -13.66 -2.66
CA ASP A 214 -13.11 -14.47 -1.58
C ASP A 214 -11.74 -15.07 -1.90
N SER A 215 -11.22 -14.85 -3.12
CA SER A 215 -9.95 -15.41 -3.56
C SER A 215 -8.78 -14.96 -2.67
N PRO A 216 -8.00 -15.90 -2.11
CA PRO A 216 -6.80 -15.58 -1.33
C PRO A 216 -5.79 -14.74 -2.14
N ALA A 217 -5.67 -15.00 -3.44
CA ALA A 217 -4.80 -14.24 -4.33
C ALA A 217 -5.24 -12.77 -4.48
N LEU A 218 -6.57 -12.55 -4.58
CA LEU A 218 -7.10 -11.20 -4.68
C LEU A 218 -6.95 -10.43 -3.36
N ASN A 219 -7.19 -11.09 -2.23
CA ASN A 219 -6.97 -10.49 -0.91
C ASN A 219 -5.53 -10.00 -0.75
N LEU A 220 -4.56 -10.81 -1.16
CA LEU A 220 -3.16 -10.41 -1.19
C LEU A 220 -2.92 -9.15 -2.04
N MET A 221 -3.38 -9.15 -3.29
CA MET A 221 -3.25 -7.98 -4.18
C MET A 221 -3.88 -6.71 -3.59
N LYS A 222 -5.07 -6.84 -2.99
CA LYS A 222 -5.76 -5.71 -2.32
C LYS A 222 -4.94 -5.14 -1.17
N ARG A 223 -4.36 -5.98 -0.31
CA ARG A 223 -3.52 -5.49 0.81
C ARG A 223 -2.26 -4.78 0.36
N MET A 224 -1.61 -5.31 -0.67
CA MET A 224 -0.43 -4.66 -1.25
C MET A 224 -0.79 -3.27 -1.79
N ARG A 225 -1.91 -3.16 -2.51
CA ARG A 225 -2.46 -1.88 -2.99
C ARG A 225 -2.82 -0.96 -1.82
N ASP A 226 -3.57 -1.46 -0.85
CA ASP A 226 -4.09 -0.65 0.25
C ASP A 226 -2.93 -0.07 1.09
N GLU A 227 -1.83 -0.81 1.26
CA GLU A 227 -0.61 -0.31 1.89
C GLU A 227 0.11 0.75 1.05
N ALA A 228 0.21 0.56 -0.27
CA ALA A 228 0.78 1.56 -1.18
C ALA A 228 -0.03 2.86 -1.12
N HIS A 229 -1.35 2.74 -1.18
CA HIS A 229 -2.29 3.85 -1.07
C HIS A 229 -2.21 4.54 0.30
N ARG A 230 -2.12 3.77 1.40
CA ARG A 230 -1.93 4.29 2.76
C ARG A 230 -0.64 5.13 2.85
N PHE A 231 0.45 4.62 2.29
CA PHE A 231 1.74 5.30 2.28
C PHE A 231 1.72 6.59 1.46
N ALA A 232 1.01 6.61 0.32
CA ALA A 232 0.81 7.81 -0.48
C ALA A 232 0.04 8.90 0.26
N LEU A 233 -1.06 8.55 0.93
CA LEU A 233 -1.88 9.52 1.66
C LEU A 233 -1.15 10.19 2.82
N ILE A 234 -0.30 9.44 3.52
CA ILE A 234 0.52 9.97 4.61
C ILE A 234 1.44 11.06 4.07
N TYR A 235 2.05 10.84 2.91
CA TYR A 235 2.91 11.82 2.28
C TYR A 235 2.15 13.05 1.80
N HIS A 236 0.99 12.85 1.19
CA HIS A 236 0.11 13.96 0.79
C HIS A 236 -0.32 14.83 1.96
N ARG A 237 -0.68 14.21 3.10
CA ARG A 237 -0.98 14.95 4.33
C ARG A 237 0.22 15.77 4.80
N LYS A 238 1.42 15.20 4.75
CA LYS A 238 2.67 15.88 5.11
C LYS A 238 2.96 17.07 4.18
N LEU A 239 2.79 16.91 2.87
CA LEU A 239 2.99 17.99 1.88
C LEU A 239 2.00 19.14 2.08
N ARG A 240 0.71 18.83 2.30
CA ARG A 240 -0.32 19.84 2.57
C ARG A 240 -0.03 20.64 3.83
N LEU A 241 0.38 19.97 4.92
CA LEU A 241 0.75 20.65 6.16
C LEU A 241 1.96 21.57 5.97
N LYS A 242 2.98 21.13 5.21
CA LYS A 242 4.15 21.95 4.90
C LYS A 242 3.77 23.20 4.09
N ASN A 243 2.92 23.04 3.07
CA ASN A 243 2.47 24.19 2.27
C ASN A 243 1.68 25.19 3.11
N LEU A 244 0.79 24.71 4.00
CA LEU A 244 0.03 25.57 4.91
C LEU A 244 0.94 26.36 5.87
N LEU A 245 1.96 25.71 6.44
CA LEU A 245 2.94 26.39 7.30
C LEU A 245 3.72 27.47 6.55
N ASN A 246 4.12 27.20 5.30
CA ASN A 246 4.82 28.18 4.47
C ASN A 246 3.95 29.39 4.11
N LEU A 247 2.63 29.20 3.96
CA LEU A 247 1.66 30.28 3.72
C LEU A 247 1.39 31.16 4.95
N LEU A 248 1.68 30.67 6.16
CA LEU A 248 1.48 31.41 7.42
C LEU A 248 2.74 32.17 7.88
N HIS A 249 3.89 31.91 7.25
CA HIS A 249 5.18 32.54 7.56
C HIS A 249 5.61 33.59 6.52
N ASN A 250 4.86 33.72 5.43
CA ASN A 250 4.95 34.82 4.46
C ASN A 250 3.75 35.75 4.67
#